data_AF-A0A919J825-F1
#
_entry.id   AF-A0A919J825-F1
#
_cell.length_a   1.000
_cell.length_b   1.000
_cell.length_c   1.000
_cell.angle_alpha   90.00
_cell.angle_beta   90.00
_cell.angle_gamma   90.00
#
_symmetry.space_group_name_H-M   'P 1'
#
loop_
_entity.id
_entity.type
_entity.pdbx_description
1 polymer ?
#
loop_
_entity_poly.entity_id
_entity_poly.type
_entity_poly.pdbx_seq_one_letter_code
_entity_poly.pdbx_strand_id
1 'polypeptide(L)'
;MNSRQYLETEIARGTTSLKRVTWFVWSAAVLVMIYGIFVSFGPLKNHGVPEGVAWMPSLAADAAMCVAIIAGPVLAAFDLTAGWISALRVGAAFTTWALQTAGPWLADGGVDWAGVGLHSLPPLLLFLTAEGASSYMRKLGGALTKKRLELAGAEQDDADARAHRAEADAKLRSTAAELTAARAEVESLVGRLAAVTEKADADKAEATRTAEHREAEIGELRIALTAEREGRTADAREAENRRTGDLAELEQRLTADHENAVRAIKDKHREALTAARAEKGAVSLTAYRNRATGNPRPATSGKAELTDEDAVQMMLTAHDDPAHPWSKNGVRTLTGVGLGRAEKLIGLWHTAATEKANRKAVGE
;
A
#
# COMPACT_ATOMS: atom_id res chain seq x y z
N MET A 1 0.32 -41.05 23.21
CA MET A 1 1.60 -40.63 23.79
C MET A 1 2.37 -39.92 22.68
N ASN A 2 2.77 -38.66 22.85
CA ASN A 2 3.50 -37.92 21.81
C ASN A 2 4.91 -38.53 21.63
N SER A 3 5.51 -38.43 20.44
CA SER A 3 6.86 -38.92 20.11
C SER A 3 7.91 -38.49 21.15
N ARG A 4 7.80 -37.25 21.62
CA ARG A 4 8.60 -36.71 22.73
C ARG A 4 8.52 -37.53 24.02
N GLN A 5 7.31 -37.79 24.52
CA GLN A 5 7.09 -38.55 25.75
C GLN A 5 7.62 -39.98 25.63
N TYR A 6 7.53 -40.56 24.43
CA TYR A 6 8.11 -41.86 24.12
C TYR A 6 9.65 -41.84 24.25
N LEU A 7 10.31 -40.87 23.63
CA LEU A 7 11.78 -40.69 23.71
C LEU A 7 12.25 -40.46 25.15
N GLU A 8 11.59 -39.58 25.90
CA GLU A 8 11.91 -39.32 27.31
C GLU A 8 11.81 -40.61 28.15
N THR A 9 10.76 -41.40 27.93
CA THR A 9 10.54 -42.68 28.63
C THR A 9 11.59 -43.73 28.25
N GLU A 10 11.98 -43.82 26.98
CA GLU A 10 13.08 -44.70 26.54
C GLU A 10 14.43 -44.28 27.14
N ILE A 11 14.74 -42.99 27.14
CA ILE A 11 15.98 -42.46 27.73
C ILE A 11 16.01 -42.74 29.23
N ALA A 12 14.90 -42.55 29.94
CA ALA A 12 14.80 -42.84 31.37
C ALA A 12 15.00 -44.33 31.68
N ARG A 13 14.36 -45.21 30.90
CA ARG A 13 14.54 -46.67 31.02
C ARG A 13 15.99 -47.08 30.74
N GLY A 14 16.58 -46.59 29.64
CA GLY A 14 17.97 -46.88 29.29
C GLY A 14 18.96 -46.38 30.34
N THR A 15 18.76 -45.18 30.88
CA THR A 15 19.60 -44.62 31.96
C THR A 15 19.51 -45.48 33.23
N THR A 16 18.31 -45.98 33.56
CA THR A 16 18.10 -46.85 34.72
C THR A 16 18.79 -48.20 34.53
N SER A 17 18.66 -48.81 33.35
CA SER A 17 19.37 -50.06 33.02
C SER A 17 20.89 -49.88 33.08
N LEU A 18 21.41 -48.77 32.56
CA LEU A 18 22.84 -48.44 32.64
C LEU A 18 23.31 -48.38 34.10
N LYS A 19 22.60 -47.64 34.97
CA LYS A 19 22.91 -47.56 36.41
C LYS A 19 22.94 -48.93 37.08
N ARG A 20 21.97 -49.79 36.79
CA ARG A 20 21.90 -51.16 37.35
C ARG A 20 23.11 -52.00 36.93
N VAL A 21 23.45 -51.99 35.64
CA VAL A 21 24.61 -52.75 35.12
C VAL A 21 25.90 -52.23 35.73
N THR A 22 26.09 -50.90 35.78
CA THR A 22 27.26 -50.30 36.43
C THR A 22 27.38 -50.71 37.90
N TRP A 23 26.27 -50.68 38.65
CA TRP A 23 26.27 -51.09 40.06
C TRP A 23 26.62 -52.58 40.23
N PHE A 24 26.11 -53.45 39.35
CA PHE A 24 26.41 -54.88 39.39
C PHE A 24 27.89 -55.17 39.15
N VAL A 25 28.50 -54.47 38.17
CA VAL A 25 29.93 -54.60 37.84
C VAL A 25 30.80 -54.15 39.00
N TRP A 26 30.51 -52.98 39.59
CA TRP A 26 31.25 -52.48 40.73
C TRP A 26 31.11 -53.36 41.96
N SER A 27 29.92 -53.93 42.19
CA SER A 27 29.70 -54.88 43.29
C SER A 27 30.51 -56.16 43.09
N ALA A 28 30.51 -56.73 41.89
CA ALA A 28 31.33 -57.90 41.56
C ALA A 28 32.83 -57.59 41.69
N ALA A 29 33.27 -56.42 41.23
CA ALA A 29 34.66 -55.98 41.38
C ALA A 29 35.06 -55.92 42.85
N VAL A 30 34.31 -55.20 43.69
CA VAL A 30 34.60 -55.08 45.13
C VAL A 30 34.65 -56.45 45.82
N LEU A 31 33.74 -57.36 45.50
CA LEU A 31 33.74 -58.71 46.06
C LEU A 31 35.03 -59.49 45.70
N VAL A 32 35.44 -59.43 44.43
CA VAL A 32 36.68 -60.10 43.97
C VAL A 32 37.93 -59.46 44.57
N MET A 33 37.93 -58.13 44.75
CA MET A 33 39.04 -57.41 45.38
C MET A 33 39.21 -57.82 46.84
N ILE A 34 38.12 -57.83 47.61
CA ILE A 34 38.13 -58.27 49.02
C ILE A 34 38.61 -59.72 49.11
N TYR A 35 38.10 -60.60 48.25
CA TYR A 35 38.53 -61.99 48.19
C TYR A 35 40.04 -62.13 47.86
N GLY A 36 40.53 -61.37 46.88
CA GLY A 36 41.93 -61.38 46.45
C GLY A 36 42.92 -61.04 47.56
N ILE A 37 42.56 -60.09 48.44
CA ILE A 37 43.38 -59.74 49.61
C ILE A 37 43.59 -60.96 50.51
N PHE A 38 42.51 -61.67 50.88
CA PHE A 38 42.61 -62.82 51.77
C PHE A 38 43.38 -63.99 51.14
N VAL A 39 43.17 -64.25 49.86
CA VAL A 39 43.80 -65.38 49.15
C VAL A 39 45.30 -65.15 48.93
N SER A 40 45.71 -63.93 48.55
CA SER A 40 47.10 -63.64 48.21
C SER A 40 47.99 -63.42 49.44
N PHE A 41 47.42 -62.98 50.57
CA PHE A 41 48.17 -62.62 51.76
C PHE A 41 49.02 -63.77 52.32
N GLY A 42 48.45 -64.96 52.49
CA GLY A 42 49.15 -66.13 53.03
C GLY A 42 50.36 -66.56 52.19
N PRO A 43 50.18 -66.84 50.88
CA PRO A 43 51.27 -67.18 49.97
C PRO A 43 52.40 -66.14 49.96
N LEU A 44 52.07 -64.84 49.93
CA LEU A 44 53.07 -63.77 49.92
C LEU A 44 53.86 -63.69 51.23
N LYS A 45 53.19 -63.83 52.38
CA LYS A 45 53.83 -63.88 53.69
C LYS A 45 54.80 -65.07 53.79
N ASN A 46 54.41 -66.23 53.27
CA ASN A 46 55.25 -67.43 53.26
C ASN A 46 56.49 -67.28 52.37
N HIS A 47 56.48 -66.37 51.40
CA HIS A 47 57.62 -66.06 50.53
C HIS A 47 58.43 -64.85 50.99
N GLY A 48 58.30 -64.45 52.26
CA GLY A 48 59.14 -63.41 52.87
C GLY A 48 58.69 -61.98 52.58
N VAL A 49 57.50 -61.77 52.00
CA VAL A 49 56.93 -60.41 51.90
C VAL A 49 56.53 -59.95 53.30
N PRO A 50 56.96 -58.75 53.75
CA PRO A 50 56.57 -58.22 55.05
C PRO A 50 55.04 -58.16 55.23
N GLU A 51 54.55 -58.49 56.42
CA GLU A 51 53.11 -58.56 56.71
C GLU A 51 52.37 -57.25 56.42
N GLY A 52 53.00 -56.11 56.73
CA GLY A 52 52.46 -54.79 56.43
C GLY A 52 52.37 -54.45 54.93
N VAL A 53 52.96 -55.27 54.06
CA VAL A 53 53.06 -55.04 52.60
C VAL A 53 52.34 -56.13 51.81
N ALA A 54 52.17 -57.33 52.35
CA ALA A 54 51.65 -58.50 51.64
C ALA A 54 50.25 -58.31 51.04
N TRP A 55 49.43 -57.39 51.56
CA TRP A 55 48.10 -57.07 51.01
C TRP A 55 48.13 -56.05 49.86
N MET A 56 49.21 -55.27 49.71
CA MET A 56 49.29 -54.20 48.72
C MET A 56 49.32 -54.67 47.25
N PRO A 57 49.99 -55.77 46.88
CA PRO A 57 50.02 -56.21 45.48
C PRO A 57 48.63 -56.49 44.89
N SER A 58 47.72 -57.12 45.65
CA SER A 58 46.34 -57.33 45.19
C SER A 58 45.64 -56.01 44.93
N LEU A 59 45.72 -55.07 45.88
CA LEU A 59 45.09 -53.76 45.73
C LEU A 59 45.68 -52.94 44.58
N ALA A 60 46.97 -53.05 44.30
CA ALA A 60 47.60 -52.37 43.17
C ALA A 60 47.07 -52.90 41.83
N ALA A 61 46.94 -54.23 41.69
CA ALA A 61 46.32 -54.85 40.52
C ALA A 61 44.85 -54.43 40.37
N ASP A 62 44.11 -54.40 41.48
CA ASP A 62 42.71 -53.99 41.53
C ASP A 62 42.52 -52.51 41.18
N ALA A 63 43.41 -51.63 41.65
CA ALA A 63 43.41 -50.21 41.30
C ALA A 63 43.68 -50.01 39.80
N ALA A 64 44.63 -50.74 39.22
CA ALA A 64 44.88 -50.72 37.78
C ALA A 64 43.64 -51.18 36.98
N MET A 65 42.94 -52.22 37.46
CA MET A 65 41.70 -52.69 36.86
C MET A 65 40.59 -51.63 36.94
N CYS A 66 40.42 -50.98 38.09
CA CYS A 66 39.48 -49.86 38.28
C CYS A 66 39.75 -48.72 37.29
N VAL A 67 41.02 -48.31 37.16
CA VAL A 67 41.42 -47.28 36.18
C VAL A 67 41.05 -47.72 34.77
N ALA A 68 41.30 -48.97 34.39
CA ALA A 68 40.97 -49.48 33.07
C ALA A 68 39.46 -49.59 32.80
N ILE A 69 38.63 -49.83 33.83
CA ILE A 69 37.17 -49.85 33.74
C ILE A 69 36.62 -48.42 33.60
N ILE A 70 37.16 -47.44 34.34
CA ILE A 70 36.71 -46.05 34.34
C ILE A 70 37.16 -45.31 33.06
N ALA A 71 38.41 -45.49 32.66
CA ALA A 71 39.00 -44.72 31.56
C ALA A 71 38.33 -45.05 30.22
N GLY A 72 37.85 -46.27 30.03
CA GLY A 72 37.21 -46.71 28.78
C GLY A 72 35.99 -45.85 28.39
N PRO A 73 34.94 -45.78 29.23
CA PRO A 73 33.79 -44.91 28.99
C PRO A 73 34.14 -43.42 28.86
N VAL A 74 35.11 -42.93 29.64
CA VAL A 74 35.53 -41.52 29.59
C VAL A 74 36.15 -41.21 28.24
N LEU A 75 37.11 -42.01 27.76
CA LEU A 75 37.73 -41.77 26.46
C LEU A 75 36.75 -41.95 25.30
N ALA A 76 35.83 -42.93 25.39
CA ALA A 76 34.79 -43.12 24.40
C ALA A 76 33.84 -41.92 24.30
N ALA A 77 33.63 -41.16 25.38
CA ALA A 77 32.83 -39.93 25.35
C ALA A 77 33.50 -38.80 24.55
N PHE A 78 34.83 -38.86 24.35
CA PHE A 78 35.60 -37.91 23.55
C PHE A 78 36.05 -38.50 22.20
N ASP A 79 35.51 -39.65 21.79
CA ASP A 79 35.91 -40.38 20.58
C ASP A 79 37.42 -40.74 20.52
N LEU A 80 38.04 -40.92 21.68
CA LEU A 80 39.45 -41.29 21.80
C LEU A 80 39.59 -42.80 21.97
N THR A 81 40.53 -43.40 21.23
CA THR A 81 40.93 -44.79 21.42
C THR A 81 42.29 -44.85 22.12
N ALA A 82 42.38 -45.67 23.17
CA ALA A 82 43.61 -45.86 23.92
C ALA A 82 43.92 -47.34 24.05
N GLY A 83 44.80 -47.85 23.20
CA GLY A 83 45.28 -49.24 23.27
C GLY A 83 45.89 -49.60 24.62
N TRP A 84 46.45 -48.61 25.33
CA TRP A 84 47.02 -48.81 26.67
C TRP A 84 45.96 -49.22 27.72
N ILE A 85 44.69 -48.87 27.54
CA ILE A 85 43.62 -49.29 28.47
C ILE A 85 43.40 -50.80 28.39
N SER A 86 43.37 -51.35 27.17
CA SER A 86 43.25 -52.79 26.96
C SER A 86 44.46 -53.53 27.52
N ALA A 87 45.66 -52.99 27.30
CA ALA A 87 46.89 -53.54 27.87
C ALA A 87 46.88 -53.51 29.41
N LEU A 88 46.48 -52.39 30.01
CA LEU A 88 46.36 -52.24 31.46
C LEU A 88 45.35 -53.23 32.05
N ARG A 89 44.20 -53.41 31.37
CA ARG A 89 43.15 -54.34 31.79
C ARG A 89 43.61 -55.79 31.76
N VAL A 90 44.24 -56.21 30.66
CA VAL A 90 44.78 -57.57 30.52
C VAL A 90 45.90 -57.81 31.54
N GLY A 91 46.80 -56.84 31.71
CA GLY A 91 47.86 -56.91 32.69
C GLY A 91 47.36 -57.00 34.13
N ALA A 92 46.37 -56.17 34.50
CA ALA A 92 45.73 -56.21 35.81
C ALA A 92 45.02 -57.53 36.05
N ALA A 93 44.21 -58.01 35.08
CA ALA A 93 43.50 -59.28 35.19
C ALA A 93 44.47 -60.47 35.33
N PHE A 94 45.55 -60.48 34.56
CA PHE A 94 46.58 -61.51 34.66
C PHE A 94 47.29 -61.46 36.02
N THR A 95 47.61 -60.26 36.52
CA THR A 95 48.25 -60.08 37.84
C THR A 95 47.35 -60.58 38.95
N THR A 96 46.06 -60.21 38.93
CA THR A 96 45.06 -60.70 39.89
C THR A 96 44.93 -62.23 39.83
N TRP A 97 44.88 -62.81 38.62
CA TRP A 97 44.83 -64.26 38.44
C TRP A 97 46.08 -64.98 39.00
N ALA A 98 47.28 -64.46 38.70
CA ALA A 98 48.53 -65.01 39.20
C ALA A 98 48.58 -64.96 40.74
N LEU A 99 48.19 -63.84 41.35
CA LEU A 99 48.17 -63.68 42.81
C LEU A 99 47.16 -64.63 43.49
N GLN A 100 45.98 -64.83 42.89
CA GLN A 100 44.96 -65.71 43.47
C GLN A 100 45.28 -67.20 43.30
N THR A 101 46.04 -67.57 42.26
CA THR A 101 46.43 -68.97 42.01
C THR A 101 47.79 -69.34 42.59
N ALA A 102 48.56 -68.37 43.09
CA ALA A 102 49.91 -68.57 43.61
C ALA A 102 50.00 -69.63 44.71
N GLY A 103 49.04 -69.63 45.66
CA GLY A 103 49.01 -70.63 46.74
C GLY A 103 48.93 -72.07 46.22
N PRO A 104 47.89 -72.43 45.44
CA PRO A 104 47.79 -73.75 44.81
C PRO A 104 48.95 -74.12 43.87
N TRP A 105 49.53 -73.16 43.17
CA TRP A 105 50.71 -73.38 42.31
C TRP A 105 51.98 -73.72 43.11
N LEU A 106 52.12 -73.14 44.30
CA LEU A 106 53.31 -73.25 45.15
C LEU A 106 53.10 -74.18 46.35
N ALA A 107 52.12 -75.08 46.27
CA ALA A 107 51.84 -76.01 47.35
C ALA A 107 52.98 -77.03 47.54
N ASP A 108 53.33 -77.32 48.80
CA ASP A 108 54.47 -78.17 49.17
C ASP A 108 54.39 -79.60 48.60
N GLY A 109 53.19 -80.08 48.26
CA GLY A 109 52.93 -81.40 47.67
C GLY A 109 52.94 -81.43 46.13
N GLY A 110 53.37 -80.34 45.48
CA GLY A 110 53.22 -80.13 44.04
C GLY A 110 51.95 -79.33 43.70
N VAL A 111 51.77 -79.04 42.41
CA VAL A 111 50.70 -78.15 41.94
C VAL A 111 49.30 -78.73 42.24
N ASP A 112 48.51 -78.02 43.04
CA ASP A 112 47.09 -78.33 43.27
C ASP A 112 46.25 -77.75 42.12
N TRP A 113 46.07 -78.55 41.06
CA TRP A 113 45.27 -78.17 39.90
C TRP A 113 43.81 -77.86 40.23
N ALA A 114 43.24 -78.49 41.26
CA ALA A 114 41.87 -78.22 41.68
C ALA A 114 41.79 -76.83 42.33
N GLY A 115 42.74 -76.50 43.20
CA GLY A 115 42.91 -75.16 43.76
C GLY A 115 43.16 -74.11 42.69
N VAL A 116 44.07 -74.35 41.73
CA VAL A 116 44.30 -73.43 40.60
C VAL A 116 42.99 -73.20 39.82
N GLY A 117 42.23 -74.25 39.52
CA GLY A 117 40.95 -74.15 38.84
C GLY A 117 39.93 -73.32 39.62
N LEU A 118 39.74 -73.61 40.91
CA LEU A 118 38.79 -72.91 41.77
C LEU A 118 39.13 -71.43 41.90
N HIS A 119 40.39 -71.11 42.15
CA HIS A 119 40.88 -69.73 42.31
C HIS A 119 41.01 -68.97 40.98
N SER A 120 40.91 -69.64 39.84
CA SER A 120 40.82 -68.99 38.53
C SER A 120 39.41 -68.47 38.22
N LEU A 121 38.36 -69.05 38.82
CA LEU A 121 36.97 -68.68 38.52
C LEU A 121 36.66 -67.21 38.83
N PRO A 122 36.99 -66.64 40.01
CA PRO A 122 36.65 -65.25 40.31
C PRO A 122 37.33 -64.23 39.38
N PRO A 123 38.66 -64.30 39.11
CA PRO A 123 39.32 -63.40 38.16
C PRO A 123 38.76 -63.52 36.73
N LEU A 124 38.48 -64.74 36.27
CA LEU A 124 37.90 -64.97 34.94
C LEU A 124 36.49 -64.37 34.83
N LEU A 125 35.63 -64.61 35.81
CA LEU A 125 34.29 -64.04 35.85
C LEU A 125 34.34 -62.51 35.91
N LEU A 126 35.25 -61.93 36.70
CA LEU A 126 35.42 -60.47 36.76
C LEU A 126 35.86 -59.92 35.41
N PHE A 127 36.86 -60.53 34.77
CA PHE A 127 37.34 -60.10 33.46
C PHE A 127 36.24 -60.15 32.41
N LEU A 128 35.52 -61.28 32.31
CA LEU A 128 34.42 -61.45 31.36
C LEU A 128 33.26 -60.48 31.64
N THR A 129 32.93 -60.26 32.91
CA THR A 129 31.88 -59.30 33.32
C THR A 129 32.30 -57.87 32.98
N ALA A 130 33.55 -57.50 33.23
CA ALA A 130 34.08 -56.18 32.91
C ALA A 130 34.11 -55.92 31.40
N GLU A 131 34.48 -56.91 30.59
CA GLU A 131 34.44 -56.81 29.12
C GLU A 131 33.02 -56.74 28.58
N GLY A 132 32.15 -57.64 29.04
CA GLY A 132 30.73 -57.67 28.65
C GLY A 132 30.04 -56.35 29.00
N ALA A 133 30.24 -55.86 30.22
CA ALA A 133 29.69 -54.59 30.66
C ALA A 133 30.28 -53.40 29.92
N SER A 134 31.59 -53.35 29.67
CA SER A 134 32.21 -52.27 28.88
C SER A 134 31.59 -52.21 27.48
N SER A 135 31.43 -53.36 26.81
CA SER A 135 30.80 -53.45 25.50
C SER A 135 29.33 -52.99 25.54
N TYR A 136 28.57 -53.44 26.54
CA TYR A 136 27.17 -53.04 26.75
C TYR A 136 27.04 -51.54 27.02
N MET A 137 27.84 -50.98 27.93
CA MET A 137 27.83 -49.57 28.30
C MET A 137 28.16 -48.66 27.09
N ARG A 138 29.13 -49.04 26.24
CA ARG A 138 29.42 -48.29 25.01
C ARG A 138 28.24 -48.28 24.04
N LYS A 139 27.64 -49.45 23.76
CA LYS A 139 26.51 -49.57 22.84
C LYS A 139 25.28 -48.82 23.35
N LEU A 140 24.95 -49.01 24.62
CA LEU A 140 23.80 -48.35 25.25
C LEU A 140 24.05 -46.83 25.37
N GLY A 141 25.27 -46.42 25.72
CA GLY A 141 25.66 -45.01 25.76
C GLY A 141 25.51 -44.33 24.40
N GLY A 142 26.02 -44.94 23.33
CA GLY A 142 25.84 -44.44 21.96
C GLY A 142 24.37 -44.34 21.55
N ALA A 143 23.57 -45.36 21.87
CA ALA A 143 22.13 -45.34 21.60
C ALA A 143 21.40 -44.22 22.39
N LEU A 144 21.76 -44.01 23.66
CA LEU A 144 21.21 -42.93 24.49
C LEU A 144 21.61 -41.54 23.96
N THR A 145 22.86 -41.36 23.53
CA THR A 145 23.32 -40.10 22.92
C THR A 145 22.55 -39.81 21.64
N LYS A 146 22.37 -40.81 20.76
CA LYS A 146 21.55 -40.67 19.55
C LYS A 146 20.11 -40.27 19.89
N LYS A 147 19.49 -40.93 20.86
CA LYS A 147 18.12 -40.61 21.29
C LYS A 147 17.98 -39.22 21.91
N ARG A 148 18.98 -38.75 22.65
CA ARG A 148 19.02 -37.37 23.18
C ARG A 148 19.15 -36.34 22.06
N LEU A 149 19.95 -36.63 21.04
CA LEU A 149 20.07 -35.76 19.86
C LEU A 149 18.75 -35.71 19.08
N GLU A 150 18.09 -36.86 18.89
CA GLU A 150 16.74 -36.92 18.29
C GLU A 150 15.72 -36.10 19.08
N LEU A 151 15.74 -36.18 20.42
CA LEU A 151 14.87 -35.39 21.29
C LEU A 151 15.16 -33.89 21.19
N ALA A 152 16.43 -33.49 21.19
CA ALA A 152 16.83 -32.08 21.07
C ALA A 152 16.42 -31.49 19.71
N GLY A 153 16.56 -32.26 18.62
CA GLY A 153 16.08 -31.86 17.30
C GLY A 153 14.57 -31.67 17.27
N ALA A 154 13.81 -32.62 17.84
CA ALA A 154 12.35 -32.49 17.95
C ALA A 154 11.91 -31.28 18.79
N GLU A 155 12.64 -30.93 19.86
CA GLU A 155 12.36 -29.74 20.67
C GLU A 155 12.63 -28.44 19.90
N GLN A 156 13.68 -28.42 19.07
CA GLN A 156 14.00 -27.30 18.20
C GLN A 156 12.94 -27.13 17.11
N ASP A 157 12.54 -28.21 16.43
CA ASP A 157 11.48 -28.19 15.42
C ASP A 157 10.15 -27.69 16.00
N ASP A 158 9.80 -28.12 17.23
CA ASP A 158 8.61 -27.64 17.94
C ASP A 158 8.72 -26.15 18.30
N ALA A 159 9.91 -25.67 18.66
CA ALA A 159 10.17 -24.27 18.96
C ALA A 159 10.04 -23.40 17.71
N ASP A 160 10.62 -23.83 16.59
CA ASP A 160 10.56 -23.14 15.30
C ASP A 160 9.13 -23.13 14.76
N ALA A 161 8.38 -24.23 14.89
CA ALA A 161 6.98 -24.28 14.52
C ALA A 161 6.12 -23.32 15.37
N ARG A 162 6.41 -23.17 16.66
CA ARG A 162 5.74 -22.18 17.53
C ARG A 162 6.10 -20.75 17.13
N ALA A 163 7.37 -20.47 16.83
CA ALA A 163 7.82 -19.16 16.36
C ALA A 163 7.11 -18.77 15.05
N HIS A 164 7.09 -19.66 14.06
CA HIS A 164 6.40 -19.42 12.80
C HIS A 164 4.89 -19.19 12.96
N ARG A 165 4.22 -19.93 13.85
CA ARG A 165 2.80 -19.67 14.16
C ARG A 165 2.60 -18.30 14.81
N ALA A 166 3.47 -17.92 15.74
CA ALA A 166 3.40 -16.62 16.39
C ALA A 166 3.63 -15.46 15.39
N GLU A 167 4.58 -15.61 14.46
CA GLU A 167 4.82 -14.65 13.38
C GLU A 167 3.63 -14.56 12.42
N ALA A 168 3.05 -15.69 12.02
CA ALA A 168 1.86 -15.72 11.17
C ALA A 168 0.67 -15.03 11.85
N ASP A 169 0.43 -15.32 13.13
CA ASP A 169 -0.63 -14.68 13.91
C ASP A 169 -0.38 -13.17 14.09
N ALA A 170 0.88 -12.75 14.31
CA ALA A 170 1.23 -11.34 14.39
C ALA A 170 0.97 -10.62 13.06
N LYS A 171 1.32 -11.25 11.93
CA LYS A 171 1.03 -10.73 10.60
C LYS A 171 -0.47 -10.62 10.35
N LEU A 172 -1.25 -11.64 10.70
CA LEU A 172 -2.71 -11.61 10.60
C LEU A 172 -3.30 -10.46 11.42
N ARG A 173 -2.83 -10.25 12.66
CA ARG A 173 -3.25 -9.12 13.50
C ARG A 173 -2.89 -7.76 12.89
N SER A 174 -1.68 -7.62 12.34
CA SER A 174 -1.27 -6.39 11.64
C SER A 174 -2.18 -6.09 10.45
N THR A 175 -2.42 -7.09 9.59
CA THR A 175 -3.30 -6.93 8.42
C THR A 175 -4.74 -6.61 8.82
N ALA A 176 -5.24 -7.21 9.91
CA ALA A 176 -6.57 -6.90 10.41
C ALA A 176 -6.67 -5.46 10.96
N ALA A 177 -5.62 -4.97 11.64
CA ALA A 177 -5.54 -3.59 12.10
C ALA A 177 -5.48 -2.59 10.94
N GLU A 178 -4.67 -2.87 9.92
CA GLU A 178 -4.57 -2.07 8.69
C GLU A 178 -5.91 -2.00 7.95
N LEU A 179 -6.60 -3.14 7.77
CA LEU A 179 -7.93 -3.18 7.16
C LEU A 179 -8.97 -2.39 7.96
N THR A 180 -8.89 -2.44 9.29
CA THR A 180 -9.79 -1.68 10.17
C THR A 180 -9.53 -0.18 10.05
N ALA A 181 -8.26 0.24 10.01
CA ALA A 181 -7.87 1.64 9.82
C ALA A 181 -8.30 2.15 8.43
N ALA A 182 -8.06 1.38 7.37
CA ALA A 182 -8.48 1.71 6.02
C ALA A 182 -10.01 1.85 5.91
N ARG A 183 -10.77 0.98 6.58
CA ARG A 183 -12.24 1.09 6.61
C ARG A 183 -12.71 2.37 7.30
N ALA A 184 -12.09 2.75 8.41
CA ALA A 184 -12.40 4.00 9.10
C ALA A 184 -12.06 5.24 8.24
N GLU A 185 -10.97 5.19 7.47
CA GLU A 185 -10.60 6.25 6.54
C GLU A 185 -11.60 6.39 5.38
N VAL A 186 -12.02 5.27 4.78
CA VAL A 186 -13.06 5.27 3.74
C VAL A 186 -14.37 5.82 4.28
N GLU A 187 -14.77 5.42 5.49
CA GLU A 187 -16.00 5.93 6.13
C GLU A 187 -15.90 7.45 6.39
N SER A 188 -14.74 7.95 6.81
CA SER A 188 -14.50 9.39 6.93
C SER A 188 -14.55 10.13 5.60
N LEU A 189 -13.97 9.56 4.53
CA LEU A 189 -14.03 10.12 3.17
C LEU A 189 -15.46 10.18 2.66
N VAL A 190 -16.25 9.13 2.86
CA VAL A 190 -17.68 9.10 2.51
C VAL A 190 -18.45 10.17 3.28
N GLY A 191 -18.20 10.32 4.59
CA GLY A 191 -18.81 11.38 5.40
C GLY A 191 -18.45 12.79 4.91
N ARG A 192 -17.19 13.03 4.54
CA ARG A 192 -16.75 14.31 3.96
C ARG A 192 -17.38 14.58 2.60
N LEU A 193 -17.46 13.57 1.74
CA LEU A 193 -18.07 13.69 0.42
C LEU A 193 -19.56 14.03 0.54
N ALA A 194 -20.29 13.35 1.45
CA ALA A 194 -21.69 13.63 1.74
C ALA A 194 -21.91 15.09 2.19
N ALA A 195 -21.05 15.60 3.08
CA ALA A 195 -21.12 17.00 3.53
C ALA A 195 -20.82 17.99 2.40
N VAL A 196 -19.89 17.67 1.49
CA VAL A 196 -19.61 18.52 0.31
C VAL A 196 -20.79 18.51 -0.65
N THR A 197 -21.42 17.35 -0.90
CA THR A 197 -22.61 17.28 -1.76
C THR A 197 -23.79 18.02 -1.16
N GLU A 198 -24.06 17.89 0.14
CA GLU A 198 -25.13 18.61 0.82
C GLU A 198 -24.92 20.13 0.74
N LYS A 199 -23.67 20.59 0.95
CA LYS A 199 -23.34 22.00 0.79
C LYS A 199 -23.53 22.49 -0.65
N ALA A 200 -23.08 21.71 -1.64
CA ALA A 200 -23.27 22.06 -3.05
C ALA A 200 -24.76 22.15 -3.43
N ASP A 201 -25.59 21.24 -2.91
CA ASP A 201 -27.04 21.27 -3.10
C ASP A 201 -27.69 22.49 -2.41
N ALA A 202 -27.24 22.85 -1.21
CA ALA A 202 -27.68 24.04 -0.50
C ALA A 202 -27.29 25.33 -1.25
N ASP A 203 -26.03 25.45 -1.67
CA ASP A 203 -25.52 26.58 -2.45
C ASP A 203 -26.27 26.72 -3.78
N LYS A 204 -26.60 25.59 -4.44
CA LYS A 204 -27.41 25.57 -5.65
C LYS A 204 -28.85 26.02 -5.38
N ALA A 205 -29.46 25.57 -4.30
CA ALA A 205 -30.81 26.01 -3.91
C ALA A 205 -30.85 27.51 -3.59
N GLU A 206 -29.83 28.04 -2.92
CA GLU A 206 -29.68 29.47 -2.66
C GLU A 206 -29.48 30.27 -3.95
N ALA A 207 -28.63 29.79 -4.86
CA ALA A 207 -28.42 30.41 -6.17
C ALA A 207 -29.73 30.48 -6.98
N THR A 208 -30.54 29.41 -6.98
CA THR A 208 -31.85 29.39 -7.62
C THR A 208 -32.79 30.42 -7.00
N ARG A 209 -32.91 30.47 -5.66
CA ARG A 209 -33.74 31.48 -4.98
C ARG A 209 -33.30 32.91 -5.30
N THR A 210 -31.99 33.14 -5.36
CA THR A 210 -31.44 34.47 -5.68
C THR A 210 -31.71 34.85 -7.14
N ALA A 211 -31.65 33.88 -8.05
CA ALA A 211 -32.01 34.08 -9.45
C ALA A 211 -33.50 34.40 -9.62
N GLU A 212 -34.38 33.63 -8.96
CA GLU A 212 -35.84 33.87 -8.95
C GLU A 212 -36.18 35.26 -8.39
N HIS A 213 -35.55 35.67 -7.28
CA HIS A 213 -35.75 37.00 -6.72
C HIS A 213 -35.33 38.10 -7.69
N ARG A 214 -34.17 37.96 -8.34
CA ARG A 214 -33.70 38.93 -9.34
C ARG A 214 -34.61 38.97 -10.57
N GLU A 215 -35.12 37.82 -11.00
CA GLU A 215 -36.05 37.75 -12.12
C GLU A 215 -37.39 38.43 -11.80
N ALA A 216 -37.90 38.23 -10.58
CA ALA A 216 -39.08 38.94 -10.08
C ALA A 216 -38.85 40.46 -10.03
N GLU A 217 -37.71 40.92 -9.50
CA GLU A 217 -37.34 42.34 -9.45
C GLU A 217 -37.21 42.95 -10.86
N ILE A 218 -36.58 42.24 -11.80
CA ILE A 218 -36.53 42.65 -13.21
C ILE A 218 -37.93 42.69 -13.82
N GLY A 219 -38.81 41.75 -13.48
CA GLY A 219 -40.21 41.72 -13.88
C GLY A 219 -40.97 42.95 -13.41
N GLU A 220 -40.85 43.32 -12.13
CA GLU A 220 -41.45 44.52 -11.56
C GLU A 220 -40.93 45.79 -12.21
N LEU A 221 -39.61 45.91 -12.40
CA LEU A 221 -39.01 47.05 -13.09
C LEU A 221 -39.48 47.17 -14.54
N ARG A 222 -39.68 46.05 -15.24
CA ARG A 222 -40.25 46.05 -16.59
C ARG A 222 -41.67 46.57 -16.60
N ILE A 223 -42.52 46.11 -15.67
CA ILE A 223 -43.91 46.57 -15.54
C ILE A 223 -43.95 48.08 -15.23
N ALA A 224 -43.12 48.54 -14.28
CA ALA A 224 -43.02 49.94 -13.92
C ALA A 224 -42.55 50.81 -15.10
N LEU A 225 -41.55 50.35 -15.86
CA LEU A 225 -41.06 51.06 -17.05
C LEU A 225 -42.10 51.10 -18.17
N THR A 226 -42.88 50.03 -18.37
CA THR A 226 -43.99 50.05 -19.33
C THR A 226 -45.08 51.02 -18.89
N ALA A 227 -45.45 51.04 -17.61
CA ALA A 227 -46.43 51.98 -17.09
C ALA A 227 -45.95 53.44 -17.21
N GLU A 228 -44.66 53.72 -16.98
CA GLU A 228 -44.07 55.05 -17.17
C GLU A 228 -44.07 55.48 -18.64
N ARG A 229 -43.75 54.56 -19.57
CA ARG A 229 -43.82 54.82 -21.02
C ARG A 229 -45.26 55.07 -21.47
N GLU A 230 -46.21 54.31 -20.95
CA GLU A 230 -47.63 54.50 -21.22
C GLU A 230 -48.12 55.85 -20.66
N GLY A 231 -47.72 56.22 -19.44
CA GLY A 231 -47.98 57.54 -18.86
C GLY A 231 -47.42 58.68 -19.72
N ARG A 232 -46.14 58.61 -20.12
CA ARG A 232 -45.52 59.63 -21.00
C ARG A 232 -46.18 59.72 -22.37
N THR A 233 -46.64 58.60 -22.93
CA THR A 233 -47.34 58.61 -24.22
C THR A 233 -48.77 59.13 -24.11
N ALA A 234 -49.45 58.89 -22.99
CA ALA A 234 -50.73 59.50 -22.68
C ALA A 234 -50.60 61.03 -22.51
N ASP A 235 -49.61 61.49 -21.74
CA ASP A 235 -49.31 62.91 -21.55
C ASP A 235 -48.94 63.59 -22.88
N ALA A 236 -48.16 62.93 -23.72
CA ALA A 236 -47.80 63.44 -25.05
C ALA A 236 -49.03 63.56 -25.98
N ARG A 237 -49.94 62.58 -25.95
CA ARG A 237 -51.21 62.62 -26.70
C ARG A 237 -52.13 63.71 -26.19
N GLU A 238 -52.17 63.95 -24.88
CA GLU A 238 -52.97 65.02 -24.31
C GLU A 238 -52.41 66.41 -24.69
N ALA A 239 -51.08 66.57 -24.66
CA ALA A 239 -50.42 67.80 -25.12
C ALA A 239 -50.61 68.03 -26.63
N GLU A 240 -50.62 66.98 -27.44
CA GLU A 240 -50.93 67.05 -28.87
C GLU A 240 -52.39 67.42 -29.12
N ASN A 241 -53.34 66.84 -28.39
CA ASN A 241 -54.75 67.19 -28.46
C ASN A 241 -55.05 68.64 -28.03
N ARG A 242 -54.31 69.18 -27.06
CA ARG A 242 -54.41 70.62 -26.71
C ARG A 242 -53.88 71.49 -27.84
N ARG A 243 -52.74 71.13 -28.45
CA ARG A 243 -52.19 71.87 -29.60
C ARG A 243 -53.10 71.83 -30.82
N THR A 244 -53.74 70.70 -31.11
CA THR A 244 -54.70 70.60 -32.23
C THR A 244 -56.00 71.36 -31.93
N GLY A 245 -56.45 71.38 -30.68
CA GLY A 245 -57.54 72.25 -30.21
C GLY A 245 -57.21 73.74 -30.40
N ASP A 246 -56.03 74.17 -29.94
CA ASP A 246 -55.57 75.56 -30.06
C ASP A 246 -55.40 75.99 -31.53
N LEU A 247 -54.90 75.09 -32.40
CA LEU A 247 -54.77 75.33 -33.83
C LEU A 247 -56.13 75.44 -34.53
N ALA A 248 -57.11 74.60 -34.16
CA ALA A 248 -58.47 74.67 -34.70
C ALA A 248 -59.20 75.95 -34.26
N GLU A 249 -58.96 76.44 -33.04
CA GLU A 249 -59.49 77.72 -32.57
C GLU A 249 -58.85 78.91 -33.32
N LEU A 250 -57.54 78.84 -33.57
CA LEU A 250 -56.82 79.85 -34.36
C LEU A 250 -57.29 79.88 -35.82
N GLU A 251 -57.56 78.71 -36.40
CA GLU A 251 -58.12 78.56 -37.74
C GLU A 251 -59.54 79.12 -37.84
N GLN A 252 -60.40 78.89 -36.84
CA GLN A 252 -61.73 79.50 -36.76
C GLN A 252 -61.68 81.02 -36.64
N ARG A 253 -60.74 81.57 -35.86
CA ARG A 253 -60.54 83.03 -35.77
C ARG A 253 -60.05 83.61 -37.10
N LEU A 254 -59.12 82.93 -37.76
CA LEU A 254 -58.62 83.33 -39.09
C LEU A 254 -59.69 83.24 -40.17
N THR A 255 -60.58 82.25 -40.14
CA THR A 255 -61.70 82.15 -41.11
C THR A 255 -62.77 83.21 -40.83
N ALA A 256 -63.08 83.51 -39.56
CA ALA A 256 -63.98 84.60 -39.20
C ALA A 256 -63.41 85.98 -39.62
N ASP A 257 -62.12 86.21 -39.42
CA ASP A 257 -61.44 87.42 -39.88
C ASP A 257 -61.35 87.50 -41.41
N HIS A 258 -61.14 86.36 -42.09
CA HIS A 258 -61.16 86.28 -43.54
C HIS A 258 -62.56 86.54 -44.13
N GLU A 259 -63.62 86.02 -43.53
CA GLU A 259 -65.00 86.30 -43.95
C GLU A 259 -65.38 87.77 -43.74
N ASN A 260 -64.94 88.38 -42.65
CA ASN A 260 -65.12 89.82 -42.39
C ASN A 260 -64.33 90.67 -43.39
N ALA A 261 -63.10 90.27 -43.72
CA ALA A 261 -62.30 90.93 -44.76
C ALA A 261 -62.90 90.77 -46.16
N VAL A 262 -63.46 89.60 -46.50
CA VAL A 262 -64.13 89.35 -47.78
C VAL A 262 -65.44 90.14 -47.92
N ARG A 263 -66.20 90.34 -46.84
CA ARG A 263 -67.37 91.25 -46.85
C ARG A 263 -66.96 92.70 -47.08
N ALA A 264 -65.92 93.17 -46.38
CA ALA A 264 -65.37 94.52 -46.57
C ALA A 264 -64.81 94.75 -47.99
N ILE A 265 -64.24 93.71 -48.62
CA ILE A 265 -63.77 93.75 -50.01
C ILE A 265 -64.95 93.72 -50.99
N LYS A 266 -66.01 92.94 -50.75
CA LYS A 266 -67.21 92.91 -51.61
C LYS A 266 -67.97 94.23 -51.61
N ASP A 267 -68.06 94.91 -50.48
CA ASP A 267 -68.72 96.21 -50.38
C ASP A 267 -67.92 97.31 -51.09
N LYS A 268 -66.59 97.29 -50.96
CA LYS A 268 -65.69 98.16 -51.76
C LYS A 268 -65.67 97.81 -53.26
N HIS A 269 -65.86 96.55 -53.63
CA HIS A 269 -65.89 96.13 -55.03
C HIS A 269 -67.22 96.51 -55.72
N ARG A 270 -68.32 96.61 -54.96
CA ARG A 270 -69.62 97.11 -55.47
C ARG A 270 -69.60 98.62 -55.75
N GLU A 271 -68.84 99.39 -54.97
CA GLU A 271 -68.56 100.80 -55.24
C GLU A 271 -67.55 100.98 -56.40
N ALA A 272 -66.51 100.15 -56.47
CA ALA A 272 -65.51 100.22 -57.55
C ALA A 272 -66.04 99.80 -58.94
N LEU A 273 -67.07 98.94 -59.02
CA LEU A 273 -67.64 98.45 -60.29
C LEU A 273 -68.55 99.46 -61.01
N THR A 274 -68.94 100.57 -60.38
CA THR A 274 -69.62 101.70 -61.06
C THR A 274 -68.66 102.79 -61.52
N ALA A 275 -67.43 102.85 -60.97
CA ALA A 275 -66.40 103.81 -61.33
C ALA A 275 -65.39 103.30 -62.38
N ALA A 276 -65.23 101.97 -62.54
CA ALA A 276 -64.22 101.38 -63.43
C ALA A 276 -64.83 100.71 -64.69
N ARG A 277 -65.82 101.36 -65.33
CA ARG A 277 -66.16 101.16 -66.76
C ARG A 277 -65.47 102.20 -67.66
N ALA A 278 -64.44 102.85 -67.13
CA ALA A 278 -63.43 103.63 -67.82
C ALA A 278 -62.07 103.01 -67.48
N GLU A 279 -61.23 102.81 -68.50
CA GLU A 279 -59.85 102.29 -68.47
C GLU A 279 -59.60 100.77 -68.53
N LYS A 280 -59.40 100.36 -69.79
CA LYS A 280 -58.48 99.34 -70.34
C LYS A 280 -57.48 98.66 -69.40
N GLY A 281 -57.23 97.37 -69.69
CA GLY A 281 -55.86 96.92 -70.01
C GLY A 281 -55.32 95.68 -69.28
N ALA A 282 -55.44 94.52 -69.95
CA ALA A 282 -54.35 93.58 -70.31
C ALA A 282 -53.39 92.95 -69.24
N VAL A 283 -53.24 91.61 -69.37
CA VAL A 283 -51.96 90.83 -69.31
C VAL A 283 -51.37 90.61 -67.90
N SER A 284 -50.70 89.52 -67.51
CA SER A 284 -50.45 88.15 -67.98
C SER A 284 -49.69 87.46 -66.86
N LEU A 285 -50.02 86.18 -66.63
CA LEU A 285 -49.15 85.04 -66.35
C LEU A 285 -47.62 85.20 -66.31
N THR A 286 -47.01 84.28 -65.52
CA THR A 286 -45.63 83.75 -65.54
C THR A 286 -44.55 84.63 -64.87
N ALA A 287 -43.49 84.13 -64.21
CA ALA A 287 -42.80 82.85 -64.31
C ALA A 287 -41.75 82.67 -63.18
N TYR A 288 -41.18 81.46 -63.16
CA TYR A 288 -39.78 81.11 -62.88
C TYR A 288 -39.33 80.87 -61.42
N ARG A 289 -38.88 79.69 -60.96
CA ARG A 289 -38.08 78.55 -61.51
C ARG A 289 -36.56 78.72 -61.36
N ASN A 290 -35.96 77.62 -60.89
CA ASN A 290 -34.54 77.21 -60.86
C ASN A 290 -33.73 77.65 -59.62
N ARG A 291 -32.81 76.86 -59.07
CA ARG A 291 -31.92 75.91 -59.75
C ARG A 291 -31.22 74.94 -58.78
N ALA A 292 -31.20 73.66 -59.18
CA ALA A 292 -30.16 72.60 -59.16
C ALA A 292 -29.28 72.41 -57.89
N THR A 293 -28.86 71.20 -57.50
CA THR A 293 -28.15 70.17 -58.30
C THR A 293 -28.10 68.81 -57.59
N GLY A 294 -28.09 67.70 -58.35
CA GLY A 294 -27.30 66.50 -58.00
C GLY A 294 -28.04 65.17 -57.81
N ASN A 295 -28.04 64.33 -58.85
CA ASN A 295 -28.39 62.89 -58.90
C ASN A 295 -27.09 62.05 -58.71
N PRO A 296 -27.03 60.69 -58.67
CA PRO A 296 -28.00 59.62 -58.33
C PRO A 296 -27.45 58.54 -57.33
N ARG A 297 -28.30 57.56 -56.98
CA ARG A 297 -28.01 56.25 -56.31
C ARG A 297 -27.14 55.29 -57.18
N PRO A 298 -26.40 54.29 -56.64
CA PRO A 298 -26.97 52.96 -56.29
C PRO A 298 -26.27 52.16 -55.15
N ALA A 299 -26.65 50.87 -55.04
CA ALA A 299 -26.64 49.94 -53.90
C ALA A 299 -25.32 49.19 -53.53
N THR A 300 -25.43 48.41 -52.43
CA THR A 300 -24.61 47.28 -51.90
C THR A 300 -23.22 47.64 -51.33
N SER A 301 -22.62 46.99 -50.32
CA SER A 301 -22.74 45.65 -49.75
C SER A 301 -22.23 45.66 -48.29
N GLY A 302 -22.85 44.86 -47.42
CA GLY A 302 -22.38 44.62 -46.06
C GLY A 302 -21.20 43.64 -46.05
N LYS A 303 -20.15 43.97 -45.31
CA LYS A 303 -19.11 43.01 -44.92
C LYS A 303 -19.61 42.28 -43.68
N ALA A 304 -19.96 41.01 -43.84
CA ALA A 304 -20.10 40.11 -42.69
C ALA A 304 -18.71 39.95 -42.04
N GLU A 305 -18.59 40.30 -40.77
CA GLU A 305 -17.40 40.01 -39.99
C GLU A 305 -17.30 38.49 -39.77
N LEU A 306 -16.20 37.90 -40.25
CA LEU A 306 -15.86 36.51 -39.98
C LEU A 306 -15.71 36.34 -38.46
N THR A 307 -16.46 35.41 -37.85
CA THR A 307 -16.39 35.17 -36.41
C THR A 307 -15.07 34.48 -36.04
N ASP A 308 -14.65 34.57 -34.78
CA ASP A 308 -13.42 33.90 -34.33
C ASP A 308 -13.51 32.38 -34.52
N GLU A 309 -14.71 31.82 -34.40
CA GLU A 309 -14.97 30.38 -34.54
C GLU A 309 -14.89 29.92 -36.00
N ASP A 310 -15.46 30.70 -36.94
CA ASP A 310 -15.33 30.43 -38.37
C ASP A 310 -13.86 30.51 -38.84
N ALA A 311 -13.11 31.48 -38.31
CA ALA A 311 -11.70 31.66 -38.62
C ALA A 311 -10.82 30.51 -38.09
N VAL A 312 -11.07 30.03 -36.86
CA VAL A 312 -10.40 28.86 -36.29
C VAL A 312 -10.73 27.60 -37.09
N GLN A 313 -11.98 27.45 -37.53
CA GLN A 313 -12.39 26.28 -38.29
C GLN A 313 -11.82 26.25 -39.71
N MET A 314 -11.65 27.42 -40.34
CA MET A 314 -10.88 27.55 -41.57
C MET A 314 -9.40 27.14 -41.37
N MET A 315 -8.79 27.53 -40.25
CA MET A 315 -7.41 27.15 -39.94
C MET A 315 -7.25 25.65 -39.68
N LEU A 316 -8.18 25.01 -38.98
CA LEU A 316 -8.21 23.55 -38.76
C LEU A 316 -8.42 22.76 -40.06
N THR A 317 -9.16 23.33 -41.01
CA THR A 317 -9.36 22.72 -42.33
C THR A 317 -8.09 22.81 -43.19
N ALA A 318 -7.31 23.88 -43.03
CA ALA A 318 -6.06 24.08 -43.77
C ALA A 318 -4.91 23.22 -43.20
N HIS A 319 -4.79 23.15 -41.86
CA HIS A 319 -3.81 22.31 -41.17
C HIS A 319 -4.43 21.77 -39.86
N ASP A 320 -4.43 20.45 -39.70
CA ASP A 320 -4.99 19.76 -38.53
C ASP A 320 -3.91 19.23 -37.56
N ASP A 321 -2.63 19.28 -37.95
CA ASP A 321 -1.50 18.94 -37.09
C ASP A 321 -1.25 20.07 -36.06
N PRO A 322 -1.41 19.81 -34.74
CA PRO A 322 -1.19 20.82 -33.70
C PRO A 322 0.25 21.35 -33.65
N ALA A 323 1.22 20.65 -34.25
CA ALA A 323 2.61 21.09 -34.33
C ALA A 323 2.88 22.11 -35.45
N HIS A 324 1.89 22.46 -36.27
CA HIS A 324 2.07 23.36 -37.40
C HIS A 324 2.40 24.81 -36.95
N PRO A 325 3.54 25.39 -37.38
CA PRO A 325 3.96 26.71 -36.95
C PRO A 325 3.25 27.80 -37.77
N TRP A 326 2.06 28.24 -37.33
CA TRP A 326 1.38 29.37 -37.94
C TRP A 326 2.17 30.68 -37.77
N SER A 327 2.42 31.37 -38.89
CA SER A 327 2.88 32.77 -38.84
C SER A 327 1.68 33.73 -38.83
N LYS A 328 1.79 34.88 -38.14
CA LYS A 328 0.72 35.92 -38.12
C LYS A 328 0.32 36.38 -39.52
N ASN A 329 1.27 36.43 -40.46
CA ASN A 329 1.01 36.76 -41.86
C ASN A 329 0.29 35.63 -42.61
N GLY A 330 0.57 34.37 -42.28
CA GLY A 330 -0.15 33.21 -42.81
C GLY A 330 -1.62 33.22 -42.39
N VAL A 331 -1.89 33.46 -41.10
CA VAL A 331 -3.26 33.55 -40.56
C VAL A 331 -4.03 34.72 -41.15
N ARG A 332 -3.40 35.90 -41.24
CA ARG A 332 -4.01 37.07 -41.89
C ARG A 332 -4.33 36.82 -43.37
N THR A 333 -3.43 36.16 -44.11
CA THR A 333 -3.66 35.84 -45.53
C THR A 333 -4.81 34.84 -45.68
N LEU A 334 -4.90 33.85 -44.77
CA LEU A 334 -5.91 32.80 -44.82
C LEU A 334 -7.30 33.29 -44.40
N THR A 335 -7.40 34.13 -43.37
CA THR A 335 -8.68 34.50 -42.72
C THR A 335 -9.11 35.95 -43.00
N GLY A 336 -8.24 36.78 -43.59
CA GLY A 336 -8.50 38.20 -43.86
C GLY A 336 -8.51 39.09 -42.62
N VAL A 337 -8.19 38.57 -41.43
CA VAL A 337 -8.24 39.31 -40.16
C VAL A 337 -6.97 40.13 -39.91
N GLY A 338 -7.08 41.20 -39.12
CA GLY A 338 -5.95 42.04 -38.74
C GLY A 338 -4.92 41.31 -37.87
N LEU A 339 -3.66 41.79 -37.87
CA LEU A 339 -2.53 41.14 -37.20
C LEU A 339 -2.73 40.91 -35.69
N GLY A 340 -3.40 41.82 -34.99
CA GLY A 340 -3.71 41.67 -33.56
C GLY A 340 -4.73 40.57 -33.28
N ARG A 341 -5.66 40.33 -34.21
CA ARG A 341 -6.66 39.25 -34.12
C ARG A 341 -6.07 37.90 -34.54
N ALA A 342 -5.13 37.90 -35.48
CA ALA A 342 -4.41 36.71 -35.93
C ALA A 342 -3.66 36.00 -34.78
N GLU A 343 -3.05 36.74 -33.86
CA GLU A 343 -2.35 36.16 -32.70
C GLU A 343 -3.30 35.44 -31.73
N LYS A 344 -4.48 36.02 -31.49
CA LYS A 344 -5.53 35.39 -30.69
C LYS A 344 -6.02 34.08 -31.33
N LEU A 345 -6.20 34.08 -32.65
CA LEU A 345 -6.68 32.90 -33.40
C LEU A 345 -5.68 31.74 -33.41
N ILE A 346 -4.37 32.02 -33.40
CA ILE A 346 -3.33 30.98 -33.29
C ILE A 346 -3.47 30.20 -31.97
N GLY A 347 -3.70 30.90 -30.85
CA GLY A 347 -3.89 30.26 -29.55
C GLY A 347 -5.17 29.42 -29.47
N LEU A 348 -6.27 29.94 -30.04
CA LEU A 348 -7.54 29.22 -30.11
C LEU A 348 -7.45 27.97 -31.01
N TRP A 349 -6.78 28.08 -32.16
CA TRP A 349 -6.54 26.96 -33.05
C TRP A 349 -5.68 25.87 -32.41
N HIS A 350 -4.60 26.22 -31.70
CA HIS A 350 -3.73 25.22 -31.05
C HIS A 350 -4.50 24.41 -29.99
N THR A 351 -5.37 25.09 -29.24
CA THR A 351 -6.24 24.44 -28.24
C THR A 351 -7.20 23.46 -28.93
N ALA A 352 -7.89 23.90 -29.98
CA ALA A 352 -8.84 23.07 -30.72
C ALA A 352 -8.17 21.89 -31.47
N ALA A 353 -6.97 22.08 -32.03
CA ALA A 353 -6.21 21.02 -32.71
C ALA A 353 -5.72 19.94 -31.72
N THR A 354 -5.29 20.35 -30.53
CA THR A 354 -4.84 19.44 -29.46
C THR A 354 -6.01 18.61 -28.91
N GLU A 355 -7.16 19.24 -28.67
CA GLU A 355 -8.37 18.52 -28.26
C GLU A 355 -8.81 17.51 -29.31
N LYS A 356 -8.80 17.88 -30.60
CA LYS A 356 -9.15 16.97 -31.70
C LYS A 356 -8.16 15.79 -31.80
N ALA A 357 -6.87 16.03 -31.63
CA ALA A 357 -5.84 14.98 -31.62
C ALA A 357 -6.02 14.02 -30.44
N ASN A 358 -6.34 14.53 -29.25
CA ASN A 358 -6.59 13.73 -28.06
C ASN A 358 -7.86 12.87 -28.19
N ARG A 359 -8.96 13.39 -28.75
CA ARG A 359 -10.18 12.60 -29.02
C ARG A 359 -9.90 11.44 -29.98
N LYS A 360 -9.10 11.69 -31.03
CA LYS A 360 -8.67 10.64 -31.98
C LYS A 360 -7.80 9.56 -31.32
N ALA A 361 -6.98 9.92 -30.32
CA ALA A 361 -6.15 8.97 -29.58
C ALA A 361 -6.97 8.10 -28.59
N VAL A 362 -8.12 8.59 -28.13
CA VAL A 362 -9.02 7.90 -27.18
C VAL A 362 -10.05 7.00 -27.89
N GLY A 363 -10.16 7.07 -29.21
CA GLY A 363 -10.95 6.13 -30.02
C GLY A 363 -12.44 6.47 -30.17
N GLU A 364 -12.78 7.76 -30.23
CA GLU A 364 -14.05 8.25 -30.81
C GLU A 364 -13.93 8.52 -32.32
#